data_AF-A0A3M1CBV5-F1
#
_entry.id   AF-A0A3M1CBV5-F1
#
_cell.length_a   1.000
_cell.length_b   1.000
_cell.length_c   1.000
_cell.angle_alpha   90.00
_cell.angle_beta   90.00
_cell.angle_gamma   90.00
#
_symmetry.space_group_name_H-M   'P 1'
#
loop_
_entity.id
_entity.type
_entity.pdbx_description
1 polymer ?
#
loop_
_entity_poly.entity_id
_entity_poly.type
_entity_poly.pdbx_seq_one_letter_code
_entity_poly.pdbx_strand_id
1 'polypeptide(L)'
;MVDDFSIWVSAGVGVVVLLLVIWFFKKKKKTALPESPKESHKKTVSQPLQEKKGVDLKEVLKPTRNRLMGRIQEVLGGERPSGLKEEDIEALEEVLYTSDLGPRTVQHLVEALHQKKLHSLDEIKKALKDEMEHFFESSINEDNELKSYLKKQTSQYSPLVWMIVGVNGVGKTTTIGKLAQQAKEMGLKVLVVAGDTFRAAAEDQLKVWSQRAGVDFFSPEGVKDPSAVVYDGLQKARSQGYDFVVIDTAGRLHTQEPLMEELKKVKRVMKKVLPEAPHETLLVLDANTGQNALMQAHKFHEALELTGVILTKLDGTAKGGVAVGVACELGLPIRFVGVGEGVHDLIPFRPKEFVESIL
;
A
#
# COMPACT_ATOMS: atom_id res chain seq x y z
N MET A 1 1.25 71.99 55.91
CA MET A 1 2.48 71.23 55.58
C MET A 1 2.12 69.76 55.42
N VAL A 2 1.27 69.46 54.42
CA VAL A 2 1.03 68.12 53.85
C VAL A 2 0.37 68.44 52.50
N ASP A 3 1.13 68.57 51.41
CA ASP A 3 0.56 68.61 50.04
C ASP A 3 1.61 68.53 48.91
N ASP A 4 2.83 68.01 49.17
CA ASP A 4 3.82 67.81 48.10
C ASP A 4 4.19 66.33 47.85
N PHE A 5 3.77 65.41 48.71
CA PHE A 5 4.13 63.99 48.57
C PHE A 5 3.14 63.18 47.70
N SER A 6 1.89 63.64 47.57
CA SER A 6 0.82 62.99 46.78
C SER A 6 0.99 63.20 45.26
N ILE A 7 1.58 64.32 44.85
CA ILE A 7 1.74 64.70 43.45
C ILE A 7 2.89 63.93 42.78
N TRP A 8 3.95 63.59 43.54
CA TRP A 8 5.08 62.82 43.00
C TRP A 8 4.78 61.32 42.85
N VAL A 9 3.96 60.73 43.72
CA VAL A 9 3.57 59.31 43.62
C VAL A 9 2.62 59.07 42.44
N SER A 10 1.70 60.01 42.16
CA SER A 10 0.78 59.91 41.03
C SER A 10 1.47 60.14 39.67
N ALA A 11 2.44 61.06 39.59
CA ALA A 11 3.23 61.27 38.38
C ALA A 11 4.15 60.06 38.06
N GLY A 12 4.76 59.44 39.08
CA GLY A 12 5.64 58.27 38.91
C GLY A 12 4.91 57.03 38.39
N VAL A 13 3.71 56.74 38.90
CA VAL A 13 2.89 55.60 38.44
C VAL A 13 2.41 55.81 36.99
N GLY A 14 2.05 57.05 36.63
CA GLY A 14 1.63 57.40 35.27
C GLY A 14 2.72 57.14 34.23
N VAL A 15 3.98 57.46 34.54
CA VAL A 15 5.12 57.23 33.64
C VAL A 15 5.43 55.73 33.50
N VAL A 16 5.34 54.95 34.57
CA VAL A 16 5.56 53.49 34.50
C VAL A 16 4.47 52.80 33.70
N VAL A 17 3.20 53.19 33.87
CA VAL A 17 2.08 52.66 33.06
C VAL A 17 2.23 53.06 31.60
N LEU A 18 2.62 54.30 31.30
CA LEU A 18 2.85 54.75 29.92
C LEU A 18 4.01 54.00 29.26
N LEU A 19 5.11 53.77 29.98
CA LEU A 19 6.25 52.99 29.50
C LEU A 19 5.89 51.51 29.29
N LEU A 20 5.07 50.92 30.17
CA LEU A 20 4.56 49.55 30.00
C LEU A 20 3.62 49.45 28.80
N VAL A 21 2.75 50.43 28.58
CA VAL A 21 1.86 50.49 27.40
C VAL A 21 2.69 50.65 26.12
N ILE A 22 3.66 51.58 26.11
CA ILE A 22 4.56 51.75 24.96
C ILE A 22 5.37 50.46 24.71
N TRP A 23 5.88 49.81 25.76
CA TRP A 23 6.58 48.52 25.64
C TRP A 23 5.67 47.41 25.11
N PHE A 24 4.42 47.34 25.57
CA PHE A 24 3.42 46.38 25.11
C PHE A 24 3.07 46.61 23.63
N PHE A 25 2.92 47.87 23.19
CA PHE A 25 2.70 48.22 21.78
C PHE A 25 3.94 48.00 20.90
N LYS A 26 5.15 48.22 21.43
CA LYS A 26 6.41 47.93 20.74
C LYS A 26 6.65 46.42 20.61
N LYS A 27 6.21 45.62 21.59
CA LYS A 27 6.22 44.15 21.56
C LYS A 27 5.18 43.60 20.57
N LYS A 28 3.97 44.16 20.53
CA LYS A 28 2.94 43.81 19.52
C LYS A 28 3.35 44.15 18.08
N LYS A 29 4.15 45.20 17.87
CA LYS A 29 4.71 45.54 16.55
C LYS A 29 5.87 44.63 16.09
N LYS A 30 6.41 43.76 16.95
CA LYS A 30 7.51 42.82 16.61
C LYS A 30 7.05 41.36 16.40
N THR A 31 5.77 41.06 16.57
CA THR A 31 5.17 39.81 16.09
C THR A 31 4.52 40.08 14.74
N ALA A 32 5.29 39.86 13.67
CA ALA A 32 4.76 39.83 12.32
C ALA A 32 3.64 38.78 12.24
N LEU A 33 2.48 39.21 11.74
CA LEU A 33 1.45 38.32 11.23
C LEU A 33 2.05 37.53 10.06
N PRO A 34 1.82 36.21 9.92
CA PRO A 34 2.21 35.52 8.71
C PRO A 34 1.43 36.12 7.54
N GLU A 35 2.16 36.63 6.55
CA GLU A 35 1.59 37.12 5.29
C GLU A 35 0.81 35.99 4.61
N SER A 36 -0.40 36.30 4.11
CA SER A 36 -1.11 35.46 3.16
C SER A 36 -0.20 35.21 1.94
N PRO A 37 -0.03 33.97 1.45
CA PRO A 37 0.80 33.75 0.27
C PRO A 37 0.15 34.45 -0.93
N LYS A 38 0.83 35.46 -1.46
CA LYS A 38 0.52 36.06 -2.75
C LYS A 38 0.53 34.95 -3.80
N GLU A 39 -0.56 34.82 -4.54
CA GLU A 39 -0.64 33.99 -5.75
C GLU A 39 0.47 34.41 -6.70
N SER A 40 1.52 33.60 -6.78
CA SER A 40 2.44 33.61 -7.89
C SER A 40 1.91 32.64 -8.93
N HIS A 41 1.30 33.16 -10.00
CA HIS A 41 1.12 32.41 -11.24
C HIS A 41 2.50 32.03 -11.81
N LYS A 42 3.09 30.94 -11.31
CA LYS A 42 4.10 30.20 -12.05
C LYS A 42 3.37 29.46 -13.16
N LYS A 43 3.54 29.93 -14.40
CA LYS A 43 3.29 29.12 -15.59
C LYS A 43 4.08 27.82 -15.42
N THR A 44 3.37 26.72 -15.17
CA THR A 44 3.94 25.38 -15.20
C THR A 44 4.33 25.11 -16.65
N VAL A 45 5.60 25.36 -16.96
CA VAL A 45 6.25 24.79 -18.12
C VAL A 45 6.17 23.28 -17.93
N SER A 46 5.36 22.62 -18.75
CA SER A 46 5.30 21.18 -18.88
C SER A 46 6.71 20.69 -19.24
N GLN A 47 7.46 20.24 -18.23
CA GLN A 47 8.68 19.49 -18.48
C GLN A 47 8.29 18.19 -19.19
N PRO A 48 9.00 17.76 -20.23
CA PRO A 48 8.79 16.46 -20.83
C PRO A 48 8.96 15.39 -19.75
N LEU A 49 8.01 14.46 -19.66
CA LEU A 49 8.12 13.26 -18.83
C LEU A 49 9.40 12.53 -19.26
N GLN A 50 10.47 12.68 -18.47
CA GLN A 50 11.66 11.86 -18.61
C GLN A 50 11.23 10.41 -18.34
N GLU A 51 11.50 9.51 -19.28
CA GLU A 51 11.38 8.07 -19.07
C GLU A 51 12.21 7.70 -17.82
N LYS A 52 11.52 7.40 -16.72
CA LYS A 52 12.15 6.88 -15.51
C LYS A 52 12.83 5.56 -15.87
N LYS A 53 14.13 5.45 -15.56
CA LYS A 53 14.79 4.15 -15.37
C LYS A 53 13.88 3.27 -14.50
N GLY A 54 13.65 2.03 -14.91
CA GLY A 54 12.84 1.07 -14.14
C GLY A 54 13.32 0.98 -12.68
N VAL A 55 12.39 0.73 -11.76
CA VAL A 55 12.72 0.58 -10.34
C VAL A 55 13.56 -0.68 -10.15
N ASP A 56 14.73 -0.55 -9.50
CA ASP A 56 15.60 -1.68 -9.17
C ASP A 56 15.12 -2.34 -7.87
N LEU A 57 14.51 -3.52 -7.98
CA LEU A 57 14.02 -4.28 -6.82
C LEU A 57 15.16 -4.68 -5.87
N LYS A 58 16.41 -4.83 -6.34
CA LYS A 58 17.54 -5.19 -5.48
C LYS A 58 17.89 -4.07 -4.51
N GLU A 59 17.77 -2.81 -4.92
CA GLU A 59 17.97 -1.67 -4.01
C GLU A 59 16.79 -1.48 -3.07
N VAL A 60 15.55 -1.65 -3.56
CA VAL A 60 14.33 -1.58 -2.73
C VAL A 60 14.35 -2.65 -1.62
N LEU A 61 14.74 -3.88 -1.95
CA LEU A 61 14.73 -5.02 -1.02
C LEU A 61 16.03 -5.21 -0.25
N LYS A 62 17.03 -4.34 -0.46
CA LYS A 62 18.31 -4.37 0.24
C LYS A 62 18.18 -4.48 1.76
N PRO A 63 17.26 -3.77 2.46
CA PRO A 63 17.08 -3.93 3.90
C PRO A 63 16.60 -5.33 4.28
N THR A 64 15.68 -5.92 3.50
CA THR A 64 15.16 -7.28 3.72
C THR A 64 16.27 -8.30 3.48
N ARG A 65 17.00 -8.18 2.36
CA ARG A 65 18.15 -9.05 2.04
C ARG A 65 19.23 -9.00 3.11
N ASN A 66 19.65 -7.80 3.52
CA ASN A 66 20.72 -7.66 4.50
C ASN A 66 20.32 -8.28 5.85
N ARG A 67 19.04 -8.17 6.25
CA ARG A 67 18.54 -8.80 7.47
C ARG A 67 18.51 -10.32 7.37
N LEU A 68 17.96 -10.85 6.27
CA LEU A 68 17.84 -12.30 6.06
C LEU A 68 19.22 -12.94 5.83
N MET A 69 19.92 -12.50 4.79
CA MET A 69 21.21 -13.09 4.41
C MET A 69 22.33 -12.80 5.39
N GLY A 70 22.33 -11.63 6.04
CA GLY A 70 23.30 -11.33 7.09
C GLY A 70 23.21 -12.34 8.24
N ARG A 71 21.99 -12.63 8.71
CA ARG A 71 21.75 -13.62 9.77
C ARG A 71 22.05 -15.04 9.31
N ILE A 72 21.67 -15.41 8.08
CA ILE A 72 22.04 -16.71 7.51
C ILE A 72 23.56 -16.86 7.47
N GLN A 73 24.31 -15.83 7.09
CA GLN A 73 25.77 -15.86 7.07
C GLN A 73 26.38 -15.91 8.48
N GLU A 74 25.80 -15.24 9.47
CA GLU A 74 26.26 -15.31 10.87
C GLU A 74 26.13 -16.72 11.43
N VAL A 75 25.02 -17.40 11.14
CA VAL A 75 24.74 -18.77 11.60
C VAL A 75 25.45 -19.82 10.74
N LEU A 76 25.57 -19.57 9.43
CA LEU A 76 25.96 -20.58 8.45
C LEU A 76 27.23 -20.25 7.63
N GLY A 77 28.01 -19.23 7.99
CA GLY A 77 29.13 -18.73 7.19
C GLY A 77 30.36 -19.63 7.01
N GLY A 78 30.40 -20.81 7.63
CA GLY A 78 31.48 -21.80 7.49
C GLY A 78 31.16 -22.93 6.50
N GLU A 79 32.20 -23.58 5.97
CA GLU A 79 32.04 -24.81 5.16
C GLU A 79 31.53 -25.97 6.03
N ARG A 80 30.61 -26.78 5.47
CA ARG A 80 30.04 -27.96 6.13
C ARG A 80 30.29 -29.23 5.31
N PRO A 81 31.49 -29.82 5.38
CA PRO A 81 31.84 -31.01 4.60
C PRO A 81 30.91 -32.19 4.86
N SER A 82 30.39 -32.31 6.09
CA SER A 82 29.46 -33.37 6.49
C SER A 82 27.98 -33.07 6.19
N GLY A 83 27.68 -31.92 5.58
CA GLY A 83 26.32 -31.42 5.38
C GLY A 83 25.79 -30.67 6.60
N LEU A 84 24.58 -30.11 6.48
CA LEU A 84 23.86 -29.48 7.60
C LEU A 84 23.56 -30.49 8.70
N LYS A 85 23.88 -30.11 9.95
CA LYS A 85 23.45 -30.83 11.15
C LYS A 85 22.11 -30.30 11.64
N GLU A 86 21.46 -31.02 12.55
CA GLU A 86 20.19 -30.59 13.17
C GLU A 86 20.30 -29.18 13.78
N GLU A 87 21.38 -28.90 14.51
CA GLU A 87 21.64 -27.58 15.12
C GLU A 87 21.72 -26.45 14.08
N ASP A 88 22.22 -26.74 12.86
CA ASP A 88 22.27 -25.76 11.78
C ASP A 88 20.86 -25.46 11.22
N ILE A 89 20.01 -26.48 11.18
CA ILE A 89 18.64 -26.35 10.68
C ILE A 89 17.78 -25.60 11.69
N GLU A 90 17.86 -25.92 12.97
CA GLU A 90 17.17 -25.21 14.05
C GLU A 90 17.53 -23.71 14.04
N ALA A 91 18.83 -23.39 13.88
CA ALA A 91 19.28 -22.01 13.83
C ALA A 91 18.81 -21.30 12.53
N LEU A 92 18.73 -22.01 11.40
CA LEU A 92 18.15 -21.47 10.18
C LEU A 92 16.64 -21.22 10.30
N GLU A 93 15.91 -22.13 10.95
CA GLU A 93 14.48 -21.98 11.26
C GLU A 93 14.22 -20.69 12.05
N GLU A 94 15.03 -20.41 13.08
CA GLU A 94 14.93 -19.17 13.86
C GLU A 94 15.13 -17.91 12.99
N VAL A 95 16.11 -17.95 12.07
CA VAL A 95 16.37 -16.85 11.15
C VAL A 95 15.20 -16.63 10.19
N LEU A 96 14.64 -17.71 9.62
CA LEU A 96 13.49 -17.64 8.72
C LEU A 96 12.23 -17.14 9.45
N TYR A 97 12.00 -17.61 10.67
CA TYR A 97 10.88 -17.19 11.51
C TYR A 97 10.91 -15.70 11.81
N THR A 98 12.09 -15.19 12.16
CA THR A 98 12.30 -13.77 12.44
C THR A 98 12.35 -12.90 11.18
N SER A 99 12.19 -13.46 9.99
CA SER A 99 12.21 -12.75 8.69
C SER A 99 10.80 -12.47 8.11
N ASP A 100 9.77 -12.54 8.96
CA ASP A 100 8.39 -12.20 8.61
C ASP A 100 7.76 -13.09 7.51
N LEU A 101 8.28 -14.33 7.34
CA LEU A 101 7.79 -15.32 6.36
C LEU A 101 6.49 -16.01 6.79
N GLY A 102 6.24 -16.11 8.10
CA GLY A 102 5.09 -16.82 8.66
C GLY A 102 5.43 -18.25 9.08
N PRO A 103 4.82 -18.79 10.15
CA PRO A 103 5.23 -20.07 10.72
C PRO A 103 5.09 -21.26 9.75
N ARG A 104 4.02 -21.32 8.96
CA ARG A 104 3.80 -22.45 8.04
C ARG A 104 4.77 -22.42 6.88
N THR A 105 5.05 -21.23 6.34
CA THR A 105 6.06 -21.05 5.28
C THR A 105 7.45 -21.42 5.76
N VAL A 106 7.82 -21.05 6.99
CA VAL A 106 9.09 -21.45 7.60
C VAL A 106 9.18 -22.97 7.69
N GLN A 107 8.13 -23.62 8.20
CA GLN A 107 8.07 -25.07 8.28
C GLN A 107 8.28 -25.74 6.90
N HIS A 108 7.56 -25.28 5.87
CA HIS A 108 7.73 -25.81 4.51
C HIS A 108 9.16 -25.65 3.99
N LEU A 109 9.76 -24.47 4.19
CA LEU A 109 11.14 -24.21 3.77
C LEU A 109 12.13 -25.12 4.50
N VAL A 110 11.99 -25.27 5.81
CA VAL A 110 12.85 -26.13 6.63
C VAL A 110 12.72 -27.59 6.22
N GLU A 111 11.50 -28.09 6.03
CA GLU A 111 11.25 -29.45 5.55
C GLU A 111 11.87 -29.69 4.17
N ALA A 112 11.78 -28.72 3.25
CA ALA A 112 12.40 -28.80 1.93
C ALA A 112 13.94 -28.82 1.99
N LEU A 113 14.53 -28.14 2.97
CA LEU A 113 15.98 -28.17 3.22
C LEU A 113 16.42 -29.47 3.87
N HIS A 114 15.65 -30.01 4.83
CA HIS A 114 15.93 -31.29 5.49
C HIS A 114 16.02 -32.46 4.52
N GLN A 115 15.24 -32.42 3.43
CA GLN A 115 15.26 -33.47 2.40
C GLN A 115 16.52 -33.41 1.51
N LYS A 116 17.30 -32.34 1.57
CA LYS A 116 18.47 -32.10 0.71
C LYS A 116 19.76 -32.24 1.52
N LYS A 117 20.75 -32.94 0.96
CA LYS A 117 22.12 -32.95 1.53
C LYS A 117 22.86 -31.70 1.05
N LEU A 118 22.73 -30.61 1.81
CA LEU A 118 23.32 -29.32 1.50
C LEU A 118 24.62 -29.13 2.26
N HIS A 119 25.69 -28.77 1.56
CA HIS A 119 27.06 -28.71 2.08
C HIS A 119 27.64 -27.29 2.14
N SER A 120 27.00 -26.33 1.48
CA SER A 120 27.48 -24.96 1.35
C SER A 120 26.35 -23.93 1.45
N LEU A 121 26.72 -22.69 1.79
CA LEU A 121 25.77 -21.57 1.84
C LEU A 121 25.13 -21.28 0.47
N ASP A 122 25.85 -21.50 -0.63
CA ASP A 122 25.32 -21.34 -1.98
C ASP A 122 24.26 -22.40 -2.31
N GLU A 123 24.44 -23.64 -1.87
CA GLU A 123 23.45 -24.70 -2.03
C GLU A 123 22.18 -24.40 -1.22
N ILE A 124 22.31 -23.90 0.00
CA ILE A 124 21.17 -23.48 0.84
C ILE A 124 20.42 -22.33 0.21
N LYS A 125 21.15 -21.30 -0.23
CA LYS A 125 20.58 -20.15 -0.93
C LYS A 125 19.82 -20.61 -2.17
N LYS A 126 20.40 -21.50 -2.98
CA LYS A 126 19.72 -22.05 -4.15
C LYS A 126 18.46 -22.82 -3.77
N ALA A 127 18.53 -23.71 -2.78
CA ALA A 127 17.39 -24.49 -2.34
C ALA A 127 16.23 -23.62 -1.81
N LEU A 128 16.55 -22.55 -1.06
CA LEU A 128 15.56 -21.56 -0.61
C LEU A 128 14.96 -20.79 -1.78
N LYS A 129 15.77 -20.38 -2.77
CA LYS A 129 15.28 -19.70 -3.97
C LYS A 129 14.29 -20.56 -4.74
N ASP A 130 14.68 -21.81 -5.03
CA ASP A 130 13.85 -22.75 -5.78
C ASP A 130 12.49 -22.95 -5.09
N GLU A 131 12.49 -23.11 -3.76
CA GLU A 131 11.26 -23.31 -2.98
C GLU A 131 10.39 -22.04 -2.91
N MET A 132 11.01 -20.87 -2.69
CA MET A 132 10.26 -19.61 -2.68
C MET A 132 9.68 -19.27 -4.05
N GLU A 133 10.38 -19.56 -5.14
CA GLU A 133 9.84 -19.42 -6.50
C GLU A 133 8.64 -20.33 -6.75
N HIS A 134 8.67 -21.56 -6.21
CA HIS A 134 7.56 -22.50 -6.29
C HIS A 134 6.29 -21.94 -5.62
N PHE A 135 6.41 -21.30 -4.46
CA PHE A 135 5.26 -20.65 -3.80
C PHE A 135 4.62 -19.55 -4.64
N PHE A 136 5.38 -18.92 -5.53
CA PHE A 136 4.88 -17.86 -6.40
C PHE A 136 4.37 -18.36 -7.75
N GLU A 137 4.21 -19.67 -7.98
CA GLU A 137 3.73 -20.20 -9.27
C GLU A 137 2.41 -19.58 -9.72
N SER A 138 1.47 -19.32 -8.79
CA SER A 138 0.20 -18.64 -9.11
C SER A 138 0.40 -17.18 -9.56
N SER A 139 1.52 -16.57 -9.16
CA SER A 139 1.96 -15.22 -9.56
C SER A 139 2.80 -15.24 -10.85
N ILE A 140 3.15 -16.42 -11.39
CA ILE A 140 3.81 -16.55 -12.70
C ILE A 140 2.70 -16.61 -13.75
N ASN A 141 2.28 -15.45 -14.27
CA ASN A 141 1.39 -15.39 -15.42
C ASN A 141 2.10 -14.69 -16.59
N GLU A 142 1.84 -15.16 -17.81
CA GLU A 142 2.22 -14.48 -19.05
C GLU A 142 1.65 -13.04 -19.14
N ASP A 143 0.65 -12.74 -18.29
CA ASP A 143 -0.02 -11.44 -18.13
C ASP A 143 0.48 -10.63 -16.91
N ASN A 144 1.68 -10.88 -16.36
CA ASN A 144 2.18 -10.12 -15.20
C ASN A 144 2.30 -8.60 -15.46
N GLU A 145 2.51 -8.19 -16.70
CA GLU A 145 2.45 -6.78 -17.08
C GLU A 145 0.98 -6.31 -17.09
N LEU A 146 0.65 -5.31 -16.24
CA LEU A 146 -0.69 -4.73 -16.11
C LEU A 146 -1.34 -4.44 -17.48
N LYS A 147 -0.53 -3.98 -18.44
CA LYS A 147 -0.98 -3.65 -19.79
C LYS A 147 -1.50 -4.86 -20.56
N SER A 148 -0.80 -6.00 -20.49
CA SER A 148 -1.25 -7.24 -21.15
C SER A 148 -2.53 -7.72 -20.51
N TYR A 149 -2.54 -7.79 -19.17
CA TYR A 149 -3.69 -8.22 -18.39
C TYR A 149 -4.92 -7.37 -18.71
N LEU A 150 -4.82 -6.03 -18.55
CA LEU A 150 -5.96 -5.14 -18.77
C LEU A 150 -6.44 -5.24 -20.21
N LYS A 151 -5.56 -5.22 -21.22
CA LYS A 151 -5.96 -5.34 -22.63
C LYS A 151 -6.73 -6.62 -22.91
N LYS A 152 -6.25 -7.77 -22.38
CA LYS A 152 -6.91 -9.07 -22.55
C LYS A 152 -8.26 -9.08 -21.84
N GLN A 153 -8.30 -8.68 -20.58
CA GLN A 153 -9.52 -8.72 -19.78
C GLN A 153 -10.58 -7.72 -20.25
N THR A 154 -10.20 -6.51 -20.66
CA THR A 154 -11.16 -5.53 -21.20
C THR A 154 -11.69 -5.91 -22.58
N SER A 155 -11.06 -6.86 -23.28
CA SER A 155 -11.62 -7.43 -24.52
C SER A 155 -12.74 -8.45 -24.25
N GLN A 156 -12.75 -9.04 -23.06
CA GLN A 156 -13.74 -10.02 -22.61
C GLN A 156 -14.84 -9.37 -21.76
N TYR A 157 -14.49 -8.33 -21.00
CA TYR A 157 -15.35 -7.68 -20.03
C TYR A 157 -15.39 -6.17 -20.25
N SER A 158 -16.59 -5.60 -20.37
CA SER A 158 -16.78 -4.15 -20.49
C SER A 158 -18.02 -3.74 -19.68
N PRO A 159 -17.86 -3.20 -18.45
CA PRO A 159 -16.60 -2.88 -17.80
C PRO A 159 -15.91 -4.09 -17.14
N LEU A 160 -14.58 -4.11 -17.17
CA LEU A 160 -13.76 -4.85 -16.21
C LEU A 160 -13.87 -4.18 -14.84
N VAL A 161 -14.08 -4.94 -13.77
CA VAL A 161 -14.40 -4.40 -12.44
C VAL A 161 -13.47 -4.97 -11.39
N TRP A 162 -12.70 -4.10 -10.73
CA TRP A 162 -11.80 -4.44 -9.63
C TRP A 162 -12.29 -3.83 -8.32
N MET A 163 -12.39 -4.65 -7.28
CA MET A 163 -12.71 -4.25 -5.92
C MET A 163 -11.44 -4.26 -5.08
N ILE A 164 -11.05 -3.10 -4.55
CA ILE A 164 -9.83 -2.95 -3.75
C ILE A 164 -10.17 -2.94 -2.27
N VAL A 165 -9.67 -3.92 -1.53
CA VAL A 165 -9.94 -4.11 -0.09
C VAL A 165 -8.66 -4.05 0.73
N GLY A 166 -8.81 -3.96 2.06
CA GLY A 166 -7.69 -3.91 2.99
C GLY A 166 -7.89 -2.86 4.08
N VAL A 167 -6.98 -2.83 5.05
CA VAL A 167 -7.17 -2.00 6.24
C VAL A 167 -6.83 -0.53 6.00
N ASN A 168 -7.17 0.35 6.94
CA ASN A 168 -6.83 1.77 6.82
C ASN A 168 -5.30 1.97 6.88
N GLY A 169 -4.79 2.92 6.09
CA GLY A 169 -3.37 3.27 6.10
C GLY A 169 -2.44 2.37 5.26
N VAL A 170 -2.93 1.27 4.69
CA VAL A 170 -2.14 0.37 3.81
C VAL A 170 -1.99 0.89 2.38
N GLY A 171 -2.56 2.05 2.06
CA GLY A 171 -2.38 2.67 0.74
C GLY A 171 -3.43 2.33 -0.33
N LYS A 172 -4.62 1.80 0.02
CA LYS A 172 -5.72 1.51 -0.94
C LYS A 172 -6.02 2.65 -1.92
N THR A 173 -6.38 3.83 -1.40
CA THR A 173 -6.74 5.01 -2.20
C THR A 173 -5.59 5.46 -3.11
N THR A 174 -4.35 5.41 -2.63
CA THR A 174 -3.15 5.70 -3.43
C THR A 174 -2.98 4.67 -4.55
N THR A 175 -3.11 3.38 -4.24
CA THR A 175 -3.04 2.29 -5.22
C THR A 175 -4.11 2.43 -6.30
N ILE A 176 -5.34 2.78 -5.93
CA ILE A 176 -6.43 3.02 -6.89
C ILE A 176 -6.07 4.18 -7.82
N GLY A 177 -5.55 5.29 -7.29
CA GLY A 177 -5.11 6.42 -8.11
C GLY A 177 -4.02 6.03 -9.12
N LYS A 178 -3.01 5.27 -8.68
CA LYS A 178 -1.94 4.77 -9.55
C LYS A 178 -2.48 3.82 -10.64
N LEU A 179 -3.32 2.86 -10.26
CA LEU A 179 -3.96 1.92 -11.20
C LEU A 179 -4.83 2.65 -12.23
N ALA A 180 -5.65 3.60 -11.79
CA ALA A 180 -6.53 4.35 -12.66
C ALA A 180 -5.76 5.21 -13.66
N GLN A 181 -4.66 5.84 -13.22
CA GLN A 181 -3.78 6.57 -14.12
C GLN A 181 -3.10 5.67 -15.14
N GLN A 182 -2.53 4.54 -14.72
CA GLN A 182 -1.88 3.60 -15.65
C GLN A 182 -2.89 3.05 -16.68
N ALA A 183 -4.10 2.71 -16.25
CA ALA A 183 -5.17 2.27 -17.16
C ALA A 183 -5.58 3.38 -18.16
N LYS A 184 -5.63 4.64 -17.71
CA LYS A 184 -5.91 5.79 -18.56
C LYS A 184 -4.81 6.04 -19.59
N GLU A 185 -3.54 5.91 -19.19
CA GLU A 185 -2.37 6.00 -20.08
C GLU A 185 -2.38 4.91 -21.17
N MET A 186 -3.08 3.79 -20.93
CA MET A 186 -3.33 2.74 -21.92
C MET A 186 -4.50 3.04 -22.87
N GLY A 187 -5.17 4.18 -22.71
CA GLY A 187 -6.30 4.61 -23.53
C GLY A 187 -7.67 4.12 -23.05
N LEU A 188 -7.75 3.46 -21.88
CA LEU A 188 -9.02 2.96 -21.34
C LEU A 188 -9.88 4.11 -20.77
N LYS A 189 -11.20 3.96 -20.89
CA LYS A 189 -12.19 4.78 -20.21
C LYS A 189 -12.41 4.22 -18.80
N VAL A 190 -11.86 4.93 -17.81
CA VAL A 190 -11.80 4.48 -16.42
C VAL A 190 -12.79 5.24 -15.54
N LEU A 191 -13.51 4.51 -14.68
CA LEU A 191 -14.32 5.05 -13.60
C LEU A 191 -13.78 4.61 -12.24
N VAL A 192 -13.56 5.58 -11.35
CA VAL A 192 -13.25 5.33 -9.95
C VAL A 192 -14.50 5.52 -9.11
N VAL A 193 -14.86 4.53 -8.28
CA VAL A 193 -16.06 4.54 -7.43
C VAL A 193 -15.66 4.62 -5.95
N ALA A 194 -16.16 5.64 -5.24
CA ALA A 194 -15.84 5.89 -3.84
C ALA A 194 -16.72 5.08 -2.88
N GLY A 195 -16.41 3.80 -2.68
CA GLY A 195 -17.13 2.95 -1.72
C GLY A 195 -16.69 3.08 -0.25
N ASP A 196 -15.65 3.85 0.09
CA ASP A 196 -15.32 4.20 1.49
C ASP A 196 -16.18 5.38 1.98
N THR A 197 -17.48 5.14 2.19
CA THR A 197 -18.47 6.17 2.57
C THR A 197 -18.34 6.65 4.02
N PHE A 198 -17.48 6.03 4.82
CA PHE A 198 -17.31 6.38 6.24
C PHE A 198 -16.31 7.52 6.44
N ARG A 199 -15.38 7.70 5.51
CA ARG A 199 -14.26 8.63 5.65
C ARG A 199 -14.35 9.69 4.56
N ALA A 200 -14.97 10.83 4.89
CA ALA A 200 -15.05 12.00 3.99
C ALA A 200 -13.66 12.40 3.45
N ALA A 201 -12.62 12.39 4.29
CA ALA A 201 -11.26 12.68 3.84
C ALA A 201 -10.69 11.64 2.84
N ALA A 202 -11.13 10.38 2.91
CA ALA A 202 -10.72 9.35 1.94
C ALA A 202 -11.39 9.58 0.58
N GLU A 203 -12.67 9.97 0.58
CA GLU A 203 -13.40 10.38 -0.62
C GLU A 203 -12.73 11.58 -1.29
N ASP A 204 -12.43 12.64 -0.53
CA ASP A 204 -11.74 13.83 -1.05
C ASP A 204 -10.36 13.48 -1.63
N GLN A 205 -9.61 12.62 -0.94
CA GLN A 205 -8.32 12.13 -1.42
C GLN A 205 -8.46 11.34 -2.72
N LEU A 206 -9.46 10.46 -2.82
CA LEU A 206 -9.72 9.67 -4.01
C LEU A 206 -10.15 10.54 -5.19
N LYS A 207 -10.93 11.60 -4.94
CA LYS A 207 -11.34 12.59 -5.92
C LYS A 207 -10.14 13.34 -6.49
N VAL A 208 -9.21 13.79 -5.64
CA VAL A 208 -7.95 14.43 -6.07
C VAL A 208 -7.10 13.47 -6.92
N TRP A 209 -6.99 12.21 -6.52
CA TRP A 209 -6.29 11.20 -7.33
C TRP A 209 -6.95 10.99 -8.70
N SER A 210 -8.27 10.93 -8.74
CA SER A 210 -9.03 10.75 -9.98
C SER A 210 -8.86 11.94 -10.93
N GLN A 211 -8.92 13.16 -10.38
CA GLN A 211 -8.65 14.40 -11.14
C GLN A 211 -7.22 14.44 -11.68
N ARG A 212 -6.24 14.09 -10.84
CA ARG A 212 -4.83 14.03 -11.23
C ARG A 212 -4.59 13.00 -12.34
N ALA A 213 -5.27 11.86 -12.28
CA ALA A 213 -5.19 10.81 -13.28
C ALA A 213 -5.99 11.11 -14.56
N GLY A 214 -6.84 12.14 -14.56
CA GLY A 214 -7.72 12.46 -15.69
C GLY A 214 -8.77 11.39 -15.97
N VAL A 215 -9.29 10.76 -14.91
CA VAL A 215 -10.33 9.72 -14.97
C VAL A 215 -11.63 10.18 -14.32
N ASP A 216 -12.73 9.53 -14.68
CA ASP A 216 -14.02 9.86 -14.08
C ASP A 216 -14.12 9.33 -12.65
N PHE A 217 -14.79 10.10 -11.80
CA PHE A 217 -15.01 9.80 -10.40
C PHE A 217 -16.51 9.70 -10.12
N PHE A 218 -16.91 8.75 -9.27
CA PHE A 218 -18.28 8.58 -8.84
C PHE A 218 -18.39 8.52 -7.32
N SER A 219 -19.07 9.51 -6.76
CA SER A 219 -19.54 9.55 -5.39
C SER A 219 -20.85 10.35 -5.33
N PRO A 220 -22.00 9.71 -5.06
CA PRO A 220 -23.28 10.40 -4.99
C PRO A 220 -23.46 11.10 -3.64
N GLU A 221 -23.83 12.39 -3.68
CA GLU A 221 -24.02 13.20 -2.47
C GLU A 221 -25.07 12.60 -1.54
N GLY A 222 -24.76 12.54 -0.24
CA GLY A 222 -25.70 12.11 0.80
C GLY A 222 -25.91 10.60 0.93
N VAL A 223 -25.32 9.77 0.05
CA VAL A 223 -25.44 8.30 0.14
C VAL A 223 -24.38 7.74 1.07
N LYS A 224 -24.82 7.10 2.17
CA LYS A 224 -23.92 6.53 3.17
C LYS A 224 -23.71 5.02 3.06
N ASP A 225 -24.57 4.29 2.34
CA ASP A 225 -24.43 2.84 2.16
C ASP A 225 -23.43 2.54 1.03
N PRO A 226 -22.26 1.94 1.32
CA PRO A 226 -21.26 1.58 0.29
C PRO A 226 -21.85 0.73 -0.84
N SER A 227 -22.78 -0.16 -0.50
CA SER A 227 -23.38 -1.06 -1.49
C SER A 227 -24.25 -0.30 -2.50
N ALA A 228 -24.92 0.77 -2.07
CA ALA A 228 -25.72 1.63 -2.95
C ALA A 228 -24.81 2.45 -3.87
N VAL A 229 -23.74 3.06 -3.34
CA VAL A 229 -22.74 3.80 -4.14
C VAL A 229 -22.14 2.90 -5.22
N VAL A 230 -21.75 1.67 -4.86
CA VAL A 230 -21.19 0.71 -5.82
C VAL A 230 -22.21 0.27 -6.88
N TYR A 231 -23.47 0.02 -6.48
CA TYR A 231 -24.53 -0.33 -7.42
C TYR A 231 -24.72 0.76 -8.49
N ASP A 232 -24.89 2.01 -8.04
CA ASP A 232 -25.13 3.15 -8.94
C ASP A 232 -23.91 3.45 -9.80
N GLY A 233 -22.71 3.33 -9.23
CA GLY A 233 -21.44 3.48 -9.96
C GLY A 233 -21.30 2.46 -11.09
N LEU A 234 -21.65 1.19 -10.85
CA LEU A 234 -21.62 0.16 -11.89
C LEU A 234 -22.73 0.34 -12.94
N GLN A 235 -23.91 0.82 -12.54
CA GLN A 235 -24.97 1.16 -13.49
C GLN A 235 -24.54 2.30 -14.43
N LYS A 236 -23.91 3.35 -13.87
CA LYS A 236 -23.28 4.42 -14.65
C LYS A 236 -22.20 3.85 -15.58
N ALA A 237 -21.31 3.00 -15.06
CA ALA A 237 -20.24 2.40 -15.85
C ALA A 237 -20.77 1.63 -17.07
N ARG A 238 -21.78 0.79 -16.86
CA ARG A 238 -22.43 0.00 -17.90
C ARG A 238 -23.14 0.86 -18.95
N SER A 239 -23.95 1.82 -18.50
CA SER A 239 -24.74 2.69 -19.39
C SER A 239 -23.90 3.64 -20.25
N GLN A 240 -22.74 4.06 -19.73
CA GLN A 240 -21.86 4.99 -20.43
C GLN A 240 -20.67 4.30 -21.11
N GLY A 241 -20.63 2.97 -21.15
CA GLY A 241 -19.60 2.19 -21.84
C GLY A 241 -18.18 2.45 -21.32
N TYR A 242 -17.98 2.33 -20.00
CA TYR A 242 -16.63 2.34 -19.42
C TYR A 242 -15.94 0.99 -19.65
N ASP A 243 -14.62 1.03 -19.85
CA ASP A 243 -13.79 -0.16 -20.05
C ASP A 243 -13.36 -0.75 -18.71
N PHE A 244 -13.06 0.11 -17.73
CA PHE A 244 -12.48 -0.29 -16.45
C PHE A 244 -13.09 0.48 -15.28
N VAL A 245 -13.44 -0.25 -14.21
CA VAL A 245 -13.97 0.30 -12.97
C VAL A 245 -13.11 -0.17 -11.81
N VAL A 246 -12.64 0.78 -10.99
CA VAL A 246 -11.93 0.48 -9.74
C VAL A 246 -12.72 1.04 -8.57
N ILE A 247 -12.94 0.19 -7.56
CA ILE A 247 -13.79 0.51 -6.41
C ILE A 247 -12.93 0.60 -5.16
N ASP A 248 -12.98 1.75 -4.48
CA ASP A 248 -12.43 1.88 -3.11
C ASP A 248 -13.43 1.34 -2.09
N THR A 249 -12.94 0.82 -0.97
CA THR A 249 -13.78 0.28 0.10
C THR A 249 -13.30 0.71 1.46
N ALA A 250 -14.18 0.63 2.46
CA ALA A 250 -13.78 0.85 3.84
C ALA A 250 -12.70 -0.16 4.31
N GLY A 251 -11.92 0.23 5.33
CA GLY A 251 -10.80 -0.57 5.86
C GLY A 251 -10.69 -0.62 7.39
N ARG A 252 -11.79 -0.43 8.12
CA ARG A 252 -11.81 -0.37 9.59
C ARG A 252 -11.68 -1.76 10.25
N LEU A 253 -10.46 -2.28 10.39
CA LEU A 253 -10.22 -3.63 10.93
C LEU A 253 -10.60 -3.80 12.41
N HIS A 254 -10.64 -2.74 13.22
CA HIS A 254 -11.04 -2.87 14.64
C HIS A 254 -12.49 -3.33 14.82
N THR A 255 -13.29 -3.34 13.76
CA THR A 255 -14.63 -3.93 13.68
C THR A 255 -14.65 -5.04 12.61
N GLN A 256 -13.97 -6.16 12.86
CA GLN A 256 -13.72 -7.20 11.84
C GLN A 256 -15.02 -7.75 11.23
N GLU A 257 -15.97 -8.20 12.05
CA GLU A 257 -17.22 -8.78 11.55
C GLU A 257 -18.10 -7.78 10.78
N PRO A 258 -18.41 -6.57 11.31
CA PRO A 258 -19.21 -5.60 10.56
C PRO A 258 -18.58 -5.17 9.23
N LEU A 259 -17.24 -5.03 9.18
CA LEU A 259 -16.54 -4.69 7.95
C LEU A 259 -16.67 -5.83 6.92
N MET A 260 -16.44 -7.08 7.32
CA MET A 260 -16.51 -8.20 6.39
C MET A 260 -17.92 -8.39 5.83
N GLU A 261 -18.97 -8.23 6.65
CA GLU A 261 -20.36 -8.31 6.17
C GLU A 261 -20.72 -7.17 5.21
N GLU A 262 -20.22 -5.96 5.45
CA GLU A 262 -20.35 -4.83 4.54
C GLU A 262 -19.70 -5.13 3.18
N LEU A 263 -18.47 -5.64 3.17
CA LEU A 263 -17.75 -5.98 1.95
C LEU A 263 -18.40 -7.15 1.19
N LYS A 264 -18.91 -8.18 1.90
CA LYS A 264 -19.72 -9.26 1.29
C LYS A 264 -21.00 -8.73 0.67
N LYS A 265 -21.67 -7.78 1.33
CA LYS A 265 -22.87 -7.11 0.78
C LYS A 265 -22.52 -6.35 -0.50
N VAL A 266 -21.40 -5.62 -0.53
CA VAL A 266 -20.91 -4.94 -1.75
C VAL A 266 -20.72 -5.95 -2.88
N LYS A 267 -19.97 -7.05 -2.69
CA LYS A 267 -19.80 -8.11 -3.73
C LYS A 267 -21.14 -8.64 -4.24
N ARG A 268 -22.09 -8.95 -3.35
CA ARG A 268 -23.41 -9.45 -3.72
C ARG A 268 -24.20 -8.45 -4.58
N VAL A 269 -24.08 -7.17 -4.29
CA VAL A 269 -24.79 -6.11 -5.02
C VAL A 269 -24.16 -5.88 -6.40
N MET A 270 -22.84 -6.00 -6.53
CA MET A 270 -22.15 -5.94 -7.83
C MET A 270 -22.70 -7.02 -8.80
N LYS A 271 -22.87 -8.26 -8.32
CA LYS A 271 -23.45 -9.37 -9.10
C LYS A 271 -24.85 -9.12 -9.64
N LYS A 272 -25.62 -8.21 -9.02
CA LYS A 272 -26.96 -7.82 -9.53
C LYS A 272 -26.88 -6.94 -10.78
N VAL A 273 -25.79 -6.18 -10.94
CA VAL A 273 -25.58 -5.29 -12.10
C VAL A 273 -24.82 -6.03 -13.20
N LEU A 274 -23.78 -6.77 -12.81
CA LEU A 274 -22.88 -7.53 -13.67
C LEU A 274 -22.62 -8.89 -13.01
N PRO A 275 -23.19 -10.01 -13.51
CA PRO A 275 -23.09 -11.32 -12.86
C PRO A 275 -21.67 -11.80 -12.55
N GLU A 276 -20.70 -11.46 -13.40
CA GLU A 276 -19.28 -11.81 -13.27
C GLU A 276 -18.49 -10.88 -12.33
N ALA A 277 -19.11 -9.79 -11.83
CA ALA A 277 -18.40 -8.81 -11.00
C ALA A 277 -18.38 -9.19 -9.50
N PRO A 278 -17.33 -8.79 -8.76
CA PRO A 278 -16.06 -8.25 -9.27
C PRO A 278 -15.23 -9.32 -9.98
N HIS A 279 -14.51 -8.91 -11.03
CA HIS A 279 -13.60 -9.79 -11.77
C HIS A 279 -12.28 -10.00 -11.00
N GLU A 280 -11.86 -8.98 -10.24
CA GLU A 280 -10.77 -9.09 -9.27
C GLU A 280 -11.20 -8.49 -7.93
N THR A 281 -10.92 -9.19 -6.84
CA THR A 281 -10.98 -8.68 -5.46
C THR A 281 -9.57 -8.68 -4.91
N LEU A 282 -8.91 -7.52 -4.95
CA LEU A 282 -7.50 -7.37 -4.60
C LEU A 282 -7.33 -6.81 -3.19
N LEU A 283 -6.58 -7.52 -2.36
CA LEU A 283 -6.22 -7.06 -1.02
C LEU A 283 -4.93 -6.23 -1.06
N VAL A 284 -4.98 -5.02 -0.53
CA VAL A 284 -3.79 -4.19 -0.32
C VAL A 284 -3.23 -4.43 1.07
N LEU A 285 -1.95 -4.78 1.14
CA LEU A 285 -1.20 -5.03 2.37
C LEU A 285 -0.01 -4.07 2.49
N ASP A 286 0.31 -3.70 3.73
CA ASP A 286 1.49 -2.90 4.07
C ASP A 286 2.65 -3.83 4.45
N ALA A 287 3.71 -3.82 3.64
CA ALA A 287 4.87 -4.67 3.86
C ALA A 287 5.63 -4.36 5.16
N ASN A 288 5.42 -3.21 5.81
CA ASN A 288 6.02 -2.88 7.12
C ASN A 288 5.37 -3.64 8.29
N THR A 289 4.18 -4.18 8.07
CA THR A 289 3.41 -4.85 9.13
C THR A 289 3.81 -6.31 9.34
N GLY A 290 4.59 -6.90 8.43
CA GLY A 290 5.16 -8.25 8.57
C GLY A 290 4.06 -9.30 8.78
N GLN A 291 4.24 -10.17 9.79
CA GLN A 291 3.27 -11.24 10.10
C GLN A 291 1.82 -10.74 10.35
N ASN A 292 1.63 -9.48 10.78
CA ASN A 292 0.29 -8.92 10.94
C ASN A 292 -0.46 -8.80 9.60
N ALA A 293 0.25 -8.50 8.51
CA ALA A 293 -0.36 -8.49 7.17
C ALA A 293 -0.80 -9.89 6.74
N LEU A 294 -0.04 -10.93 7.07
CA LEU A 294 -0.41 -12.32 6.75
C LEU A 294 -1.69 -12.75 7.49
N MET A 295 -1.78 -12.46 8.80
CA MET A 295 -3.02 -12.71 9.56
C MET A 295 -4.22 -11.95 9.01
N GLN A 296 -4.02 -10.72 8.54
CA GLN A 296 -5.07 -9.94 7.89
C GLN A 296 -5.49 -10.59 6.57
N ALA A 297 -4.53 -11.04 5.77
CA ALA A 297 -4.79 -11.69 4.49
C ALA A 297 -5.65 -12.94 4.64
N HIS A 298 -5.37 -13.80 5.63
CA HIS A 298 -6.23 -14.94 5.98
C HIS A 298 -7.69 -14.52 6.22
N LYS A 299 -7.91 -13.51 7.09
CA LYS A 299 -9.26 -13.04 7.44
C LYS A 299 -10.03 -12.46 6.25
N PHE A 300 -9.35 -11.67 5.40
CA PHE A 300 -9.99 -11.13 4.20
C PHE A 300 -10.25 -12.23 3.16
N HIS A 301 -9.36 -13.20 3.02
CA HIS A 301 -9.54 -14.31 2.08
C HIS A 301 -10.71 -15.21 2.48
N GLU A 302 -10.80 -15.59 3.76
CA GLU A 302 -11.92 -16.35 4.31
C GLU A 302 -13.26 -15.64 4.08
N ALA A 303 -13.30 -14.32 4.24
CA ALA A 303 -14.53 -13.56 4.12
C ALA A 303 -14.95 -13.25 2.67
N LEU A 304 -13.98 -13.03 1.79
CA LEU A 304 -14.22 -12.41 0.48
C LEU A 304 -13.73 -13.22 -0.70
N GLU A 305 -13.05 -14.35 -0.52
CA GLU A 305 -12.48 -15.14 -1.63
C GLU A 305 -11.65 -14.24 -2.55
N LEU A 306 -10.54 -13.73 -2.01
CA LEU A 306 -9.64 -12.82 -2.73
C LEU A 306 -9.09 -13.49 -4.00
N THR A 307 -8.83 -12.69 -5.02
CA THR A 307 -8.25 -13.15 -6.29
C THR A 307 -6.76 -12.79 -6.42
N GLY A 308 -6.26 -11.90 -5.57
CA GLY A 308 -4.86 -11.52 -5.54
C GLY A 308 -4.54 -10.46 -4.49
N VAL A 309 -3.25 -10.11 -4.41
CA VAL A 309 -2.71 -9.20 -3.41
C VAL A 309 -1.86 -8.11 -4.06
N ILE A 310 -1.90 -6.92 -3.47
CA ILE A 310 -1.01 -5.80 -3.75
C ILE A 310 -0.22 -5.50 -2.49
N LEU A 311 1.11 -5.63 -2.55
CA LEU A 311 1.98 -5.23 -1.45
C LEU A 311 2.38 -3.78 -1.64
N THR A 312 2.43 -2.99 -0.58
CA THR A 312 2.83 -1.58 -0.63
C THR A 312 3.93 -1.28 0.38
N LYS A 313 4.57 -0.13 0.22
CA LYS A 313 5.63 0.39 1.12
C LYS A 313 6.82 -0.55 1.23
N LEU A 314 7.20 -1.17 0.11
CA LEU A 314 8.31 -2.11 0.05
C LEU A 314 9.68 -1.39 0.11
N ASP A 315 9.71 -0.10 -0.22
CA ASP A 315 10.86 0.81 -0.36
C ASP A 315 11.59 1.19 0.93
N GLY A 316 11.12 0.73 2.09
CA GLY A 316 11.74 1.05 3.39
C GLY A 316 11.70 -0.07 4.41
N THR A 317 11.38 -1.31 4.00
CA THR A 317 11.11 -2.40 4.94
C THR A 317 12.15 -3.51 4.88
N ALA A 318 12.52 -4.03 6.05
CA ALA A 318 13.26 -5.29 6.20
C ALA A 318 12.32 -6.49 6.41
N LYS A 319 11.02 -6.33 6.11
CA LYS A 319 9.97 -7.32 6.32
C LYS A 319 9.31 -7.78 5.01
N GLY A 320 10.07 -7.76 3.92
CA GLY A 320 9.58 -8.20 2.60
C GLY A 320 9.16 -9.68 2.55
N GLY A 321 9.58 -10.50 3.53
CA GLY A 321 9.22 -11.93 3.62
C GLY A 321 7.71 -12.20 3.65
N VAL A 322 6.89 -11.24 4.05
CA VAL A 322 5.42 -11.37 4.04
C VAL A 322 4.87 -11.76 2.66
N ALA A 323 5.52 -11.35 1.57
CA ALA A 323 5.13 -11.72 0.20
C ALA A 323 5.14 -13.25 0.00
N VAL A 324 6.21 -13.89 0.49
CA VAL A 324 6.41 -15.34 0.41
C VAL A 324 5.36 -16.05 1.26
N GLY A 325 5.11 -15.53 2.48
CA GLY A 325 4.10 -16.06 3.39
C GLY A 325 2.69 -16.06 2.78
N VAL A 326 2.30 -14.94 2.16
CA VAL A 326 1.00 -14.82 1.49
C VAL A 326 0.88 -15.82 0.34
N ALA A 327 1.90 -15.93 -0.50
CA ALA A 327 1.87 -16.84 -1.65
C ALA A 327 1.82 -18.31 -1.20
N CYS A 328 2.64 -18.69 -0.22
CA CYS A 328 2.70 -20.04 0.33
C CYS A 328 1.41 -20.43 1.07
N GLU A 329 0.90 -19.59 1.98
CA GLU A 329 -0.20 -19.99 2.88
C GLU A 329 -1.58 -19.81 2.26
N LEU A 330 -1.75 -18.86 1.34
CA LEU A 330 -3.05 -18.55 0.73
C LEU A 330 -3.14 -18.94 -0.75
N GLY A 331 -2.02 -19.30 -1.40
CA GLY A 331 -1.98 -19.56 -2.84
C GLY A 331 -2.31 -18.33 -3.70
N LEU A 332 -2.45 -17.15 -3.09
CA LEU A 332 -2.90 -15.93 -3.77
C LEU A 332 -1.78 -15.32 -4.60
N PRO A 333 -2.05 -14.91 -5.85
CA PRO A 333 -1.04 -14.25 -6.65
C PRO A 333 -0.76 -12.85 -6.10
N ILE A 334 0.52 -12.51 -5.96
CA ILE A 334 0.93 -11.12 -5.77
C ILE A 334 0.91 -10.46 -7.16
N ARG A 335 0.01 -9.49 -7.36
CA ARG A 335 -0.17 -8.82 -8.66
C ARG A 335 0.78 -7.64 -8.82
N PHE A 336 0.85 -6.81 -7.78
CA PHE A 336 1.59 -5.54 -7.82
C PHE A 336 2.37 -5.30 -6.54
N VAL A 337 3.47 -4.55 -6.67
CA VAL A 337 4.24 -4.04 -5.54
C VAL A 337 4.38 -2.52 -5.63
N GLY A 338 4.08 -1.85 -4.52
CA GLY A 338 4.27 -0.43 -4.30
C GLY A 338 5.64 -0.17 -3.68
N VAL A 339 6.48 0.51 -4.42
CA VAL A 339 7.92 0.73 -4.15
C VAL A 339 8.25 2.22 -4.00
N GLY A 340 7.26 3.03 -3.61
CA GLY A 340 7.40 4.46 -3.40
C GLY A 340 6.07 5.23 -3.51
N GLU A 341 6.14 6.55 -3.35
CA GLU A 341 4.99 7.46 -3.38
C GLU A 341 4.66 7.98 -4.79
N GLY A 342 5.62 7.91 -5.71
CA GLY A 342 5.45 8.34 -7.09
C GLY A 342 4.36 7.54 -7.80
N VAL A 343 3.75 8.18 -8.79
CA VAL A 343 2.64 7.62 -9.56
C VAL A 343 3.00 6.30 -10.25
N HIS A 344 4.22 6.23 -10.80
CA HIS A 344 4.74 5.04 -11.48
C HIS A 344 5.42 4.05 -10.53
N ASP A 345 5.35 4.27 -9.22
CA ASP A 345 5.99 3.42 -8.22
C ASP A 345 5.03 2.28 -7.76
N LEU A 346 4.05 1.93 -8.59
CA LEU A 346 3.27 0.69 -8.50
C LEU A 346 3.65 -0.13 -9.74
N ILE A 347 4.41 -1.20 -9.51
CA ILE A 347 4.98 -2.02 -10.58
C ILE A 347 4.42 -3.44 -10.51
N PRO A 348 4.38 -4.17 -11.64
CA PRO A 348 4.00 -5.58 -11.63
C PRO A 348 4.96 -6.41 -10.78
N PHE A 349 4.41 -7.40 -10.07
CA PHE A 349 5.24 -8.31 -9.30
C PHE A 349 5.97 -9.30 -10.22
N ARG A 350 7.27 -9.47 -9.97
CA ARG A 350 8.13 -10.37 -10.74
C ARG A 350 8.75 -11.38 -9.77
N PRO A 351 8.20 -12.61 -9.68
CA PRO A 351 8.61 -13.60 -8.68
C PRO A 351 10.12 -13.85 -8.62
N LYS A 352 10.73 -14.15 -9.77
CA LYS A 352 12.17 -14.43 -9.87
C LYS A 352 13.02 -13.24 -9.43
N GLU A 353 12.71 -12.06 -9.93
CA GLU A 353 13.43 -10.83 -9.57
C GLU A 353 13.29 -10.53 -8.08
N PHE A 354 12.11 -10.77 -7.50
CA PHE A 354 11.86 -10.60 -6.06
C PHE A 354 12.67 -11.58 -5.22
N VAL A 355 12.60 -12.88 -5.52
CA VAL A 355 13.33 -13.94 -4.81
C VAL A 355 14.84 -13.75 -4.91
N GLU A 356 15.35 -13.39 -6.09
CA GLU A 356 16.76 -13.01 -6.26
C GLU A 356 17.17 -11.78 -5.46
N SER A 357 16.25 -10.84 -5.24
CA SER A 357 16.54 -9.59 -4.53
C SER A 357 16.57 -9.77 -3.02
N ILE A 358 15.83 -10.73 -2.45
CA ILE A 358 15.82 -11.01 -1.00
C ILE A 358 16.89 -12.02 -0.55
N LEU A 359 17.48 -12.79 -1.47
CA LEU A 359 18.47 -13.85 -1.20
C LEU A 359 19.82 -13.64 -1.91
#